data_AF-A0A950FN08-F1
#
_entry.id   AF-A0A950FN08-F1
#
_cell.length_a   1.000
_cell.length_b   1.000
_cell.length_c   1.000
_cell.angle_alpha   90.00
_cell.angle_beta   90.00
_cell.angle_gamma   90.00
#
_symmetry.space_group_name_H-M   'P 1'
#
loop_
_entity.id
_entity.type
_entity.pdbx_description
1 polymer ?
#
loop_
_entity_poly.entity_id
_entity_poly.type
_entity_poly.pdbx_seq_one_letter_code
_entity_poly.pdbx_strand_id
1 'polypeptide(L)'
;MKDRSFTDFVVGALACISVLGVCALLKETELYREEQRRRAAERWALPRKRRRRRSPEDDCRHCTGTGACDECAPSACRVCKGTGLQPHDHAIVSRLSALWDGAA
;
A
#
# COMPACT_ATOMS: atom_id res chain seq x y z
N MET A 1 -0.25 54.35 46.61
CA MET A 1 -1.25 53.97 45.57
C MET A 1 -0.64 53.56 44.23
N LYS A 2 0.65 53.84 43.94
CA LYS A 2 1.30 53.56 42.65
C LYS A 2 1.82 52.12 42.47
N ASP A 3 2.04 51.39 43.56
CA ASP A 3 2.66 50.04 43.52
C ASP A 3 1.67 48.92 43.18
N ARG A 4 0.36 49.16 43.41
CA ARG A 4 -0.72 48.20 43.11
C ARG A 4 -0.90 47.99 41.61
N SER A 5 -0.77 49.04 40.80
CA SER A 5 -0.87 48.94 39.34
C SER A 5 0.32 48.24 38.69
N PHE A 6 1.51 48.35 39.27
CA PHE A 6 2.71 47.66 38.75
C PHE A 6 2.67 46.17 39.07
N THR A 7 2.26 45.81 40.29
CA THR A 7 2.11 44.40 40.69
C THR A 7 1.05 43.68 39.88
N ASP A 8 -0.11 44.31 39.61
CA ASP A 8 -1.14 43.74 38.73
C ASP A 8 -0.64 43.53 37.30
N PHE A 9 0.14 44.48 36.76
CA PHE A 9 0.75 44.35 35.44
C PHE A 9 1.76 43.19 35.37
N VAL A 10 2.63 43.07 36.39
CA VAL A 10 3.64 41.99 36.46
C VAL A 10 2.96 40.63 36.60
N VAL A 11 1.91 40.51 37.42
CA VAL A 11 1.13 39.28 37.54
C VAL A 11 0.46 38.93 36.21
N GLY A 12 -0.13 39.90 35.51
CA GLY A 12 -0.69 39.70 34.18
C GLY A 12 0.36 39.25 33.15
N ALA A 13 1.54 39.85 33.15
CA ALA A 13 2.64 39.47 32.27
C ALA A 13 3.14 38.04 32.55
N LEU A 14 3.30 37.67 33.82
CA LEU A 14 3.70 36.32 34.22
C LEU A 14 2.64 35.28 33.85
N ALA A 15 1.35 35.59 34.03
CA ALA A 15 0.25 34.74 33.60
C ALA A 15 0.30 34.52 32.09
N CYS A 16 0.46 35.57 31.28
CA CYS A 16 0.59 35.46 29.83
C CYS A 16 1.78 34.59 29.41
N ILE A 17 2.94 34.78 30.02
CA ILE A 17 4.14 33.97 29.74
C ILE A 17 3.89 32.49 30.09
N SER A 18 3.22 32.23 31.21
CA SER A 18 2.91 30.86 31.64
C SER A 18 1.97 30.16 30.67
N VAL A 19 0.92 30.84 30.19
CA VAL A 19 -0.04 30.27 29.22
C VAL A 19 0.65 30.01 27.88
N LEU A 20 1.49 30.94 27.39
CA LEU A 20 2.24 30.75 26.16
C LEU A 20 3.23 29.58 26.27
N GLY A 21 3.92 29.44 27.41
CA GLY A 21 4.80 28.30 27.67
C GLY A 21 4.06 26.96 27.66
N VAL A 22 2.88 26.90 28.27
CA VAL A 22 2.04 25.68 28.25
C VAL A 22 1.55 25.37 26.84
N CYS A 23 1.11 26.38 26.08
CA CYS A 23 0.69 26.22 24.68
C CYS A 23 1.84 25.70 23.79
N ALA A 24 3.06 26.20 23.99
CA ALA A 24 4.24 25.74 23.26
C ALA A 24 4.55 24.27 23.56
N LEU A 25 4.53 23.88 24.84
CA LEU A 25 4.73 22.48 25.24
C LEU A 25 3.67 21.56 24.64
N LEU A 26 2.39 21.96 24.67
CA LEU A 26 1.31 21.18 24.06
C LEU A 26 1.56 20.98 22.56
N LYS A 27 1.97 22.03 21.83
CA LYS A 27 2.30 21.94 20.40
C LYS A 27 3.46 21.00 20.12
N GLU A 28 4.53 21.04 20.92
CA GLU A 28 5.64 20.09 20.77
C GLU A 28 5.20 18.64 20.99
N THR A 29 4.32 18.39 21.97
CA THR A 29 3.80 17.03 22.19
C THR A 29 2.91 16.54 21.05
N GLU A 30 2.14 17.42 20.41
CA GLU A 30 1.34 17.07 19.23
C GLU A 30 2.24 16.69 18.06
N LEU A 31 3.25 17.51 17.75
CA LEU A 31 4.22 17.24 16.68
C LEU A 31 4.95 15.92 16.92
N TYR A 32 5.38 15.67 18.15
CA TYR A 32 6.04 14.42 18.52
C TYR A 32 5.13 13.20 18.32
N ARG A 33 3.84 13.31 18.69
CA ARG A 33 2.85 12.24 18.47
C ARG A 33 2.58 12.00 16.99
N GLU A 34 2.50 13.05 16.18
CA GLU A 34 2.35 12.93 14.73
C GLU A 34 3.55 12.24 14.08
N GLU A 35 4.76 12.58 14.52
CA GLU A 35 5.97 11.95 14.02
C GLU A 35 6.05 10.47 14.42
N GLN A 36 5.68 10.12 15.65
CA GLN A 36 5.55 8.73 16.06
C GLN A 36 4.52 7.96 15.24
N ARG A 37 3.37 8.56 14.92
CA ARG A 37 2.35 7.96 14.04
C ARG A 37 2.88 7.74 12.63
N ARG A 38 3.62 8.69 12.06
CA ARG A 38 4.29 8.52 10.75
C ARG A 38 5.28 7.37 10.75
N ARG A 39 6.17 7.30 11.75
CA ARG A 39 7.15 6.21 11.88
C ARG A 39 6.50 4.85 12.11
N ALA A 40 5.37 4.82 12.81
CA ALA A 40 4.57 3.60 12.94
C ALA A 40 3.96 3.20 11.59
N ALA A 41 3.35 4.14 10.86
CA ALA A 41 2.79 3.89 9.54
C ALA A 41 3.85 3.40 8.53
N GLU A 42 5.06 3.95 8.56
CA GLU A 42 6.18 3.51 7.73
C GLU A 42 6.65 2.09 8.08
N ARG A 43 6.71 1.72 9.37
CA ARG A 43 7.08 0.36 9.81
C ARG A 43 6.09 -0.70 9.35
N TRP A 44 4.80 -0.36 9.27
CA TRP A 44 3.74 -1.27 8.86
C TRP A 44 3.35 -1.12 7.38
N ALA A 45 4.03 -0.26 6.63
CA ALA A 45 3.84 -0.15 5.20
C ALA A 45 4.38 -1.42 4.53
N LEU A 46 3.46 -2.32 4.15
CA LEU A 46 3.80 -3.49 3.35
C LEU A 46 4.58 -3.02 2.11
N PRO A 47 5.73 -3.65 1.78
CA PRO A 47 6.46 -3.29 0.59
C PRO A 47 5.52 -3.42 -0.60
N ARG A 48 5.30 -2.32 -1.33
CA ARG A 48 4.51 -2.34 -2.56
C ARG A 48 5.14 -3.39 -3.48
N LYS A 49 4.49 -4.55 -3.62
CA LYS A 49 4.88 -5.58 -4.58
C LYS A 49 5.01 -4.87 -5.93
N ARG A 50 6.24 -4.70 -6.42
CA ARG A 50 6.46 -4.17 -7.76
C ARG A 50 5.71 -5.10 -8.71
N ARG A 51 4.78 -4.56 -9.48
CA ARG A 51 4.05 -5.31 -10.51
C ARG A 51 5.13 -5.90 -11.42
N ARG A 52 5.27 -7.23 -11.44
CA ARG A 52 6.28 -7.91 -12.27
C ARG A 52 6.01 -7.48 -13.71
N ARG A 53 7.02 -6.89 -14.37
CA ARG A 53 6.90 -6.60 -15.81
C ARG A 53 6.69 -7.93 -16.52
N ARG A 54 5.69 -7.98 -17.42
CA ARG A 54 5.44 -9.15 -18.26
C ARG A 54 6.73 -9.49 -19.01
N SER A 55 7.28 -10.68 -18.75
CA SER A 55 8.42 -11.17 -19.52
C SER A 55 7.89 -11.82 -20.80
N PRO A 56 8.59 -11.74 -21.94
CA PRO A 56 8.27 -12.56 -23.11
C PRO A 56 8.20 -14.06 -22.79
N GLU A 57 8.93 -14.51 -21.77
CA GLU A 57 8.88 -15.90 -21.27
C GLU A 57 7.52 -16.28 -20.66
N ASP A 58 6.74 -15.29 -20.23
CA ASP A 58 5.38 -15.50 -19.71
C ASP A 58 4.34 -15.56 -20.84
N ASP A 59 4.73 -15.31 -22.10
CA ASP A 59 3.80 -15.34 -23.23
C ASP A 59 3.48 -16.77 -23.65
N CYS A 60 2.22 -17.00 -24.02
CA CYS A 60 1.78 -18.30 -24.48
C CYS A 60 2.55 -18.70 -25.73
N ARG A 61 3.21 -19.86 -25.70
CA ARG A 61 4.01 -20.37 -26.82
C ARG A 61 3.18 -20.69 -28.06
N HIS A 62 1.89 -20.99 -27.88
CA HIS A 62 1.00 -21.37 -28.98
C HIS A 62 0.50 -20.17 -29.79
N CYS A 63 0.21 -19.05 -29.14
CA CYS A 63 -0.28 -17.83 -29.78
C CYS A 63 0.67 -16.64 -29.63
N THR A 64 1.93 -16.88 -29.25
CA THR A 64 2.97 -15.85 -29.08
C THR A 64 2.51 -14.58 -28.34
N GLY A 65 1.70 -14.74 -27.29
CA GLY A 65 1.24 -13.61 -26.48
C GLY A 65 -0.07 -12.96 -26.92
N THR A 66 -0.61 -13.26 -28.11
CA THR A 66 -1.75 -12.55 -28.71
C THR A 66 -3.11 -12.92 -28.12
N GLY A 67 -3.25 -14.14 -27.58
CA GLY A 67 -4.52 -14.70 -27.12
C GLY A 67 -5.38 -15.32 -28.23
N ALA A 68 -5.01 -15.19 -29.50
CA ALA A 68 -5.73 -15.75 -30.66
C ALA A 68 -4.74 -16.30 -31.69
N CYS A 69 -5.08 -17.43 -32.31
CA CYS A 69 -4.20 -18.11 -33.26
C CYS A 69 -5.01 -18.59 -34.47
N ASP A 70 -4.40 -18.64 -35.66
CA ASP A 70 -5.10 -19.07 -36.89
C ASP A 70 -5.62 -20.51 -36.78
N GLU A 71 -4.86 -21.39 -36.11
CA GLU A 71 -5.29 -22.78 -35.85
C GLU A 71 -6.49 -22.88 -34.89
N CYS A 72 -6.71 -21.84 -34.08
CA CYS A 72 -7.74 -21.78 -33.05
C CYS A 72 -9.01 -21.07 -33.56
N ALA A 73 -8.89 -20.34 -34.66
CA ALA A 73 -9.95 -19.49 -35.18
C ALA A 73 -11.19 -20.34 -35.56
N PRO A 74 -12.42 -19.85 -35.29
CA PRO A 74 -12.77 -18.52 -34.80
C PRO A 74 -12.70 -18.34 -33.27
N SER A 75 -12.27 -19.36 -32.53
CA SER A 75 -12.25 -19.34 -31.06
C SER A 75 -10.96 -18.76 -30.49
N ALA A 76 -10.99 -18.33 -29.22
CA ALA A 76 -9.80 -17.88 -28.50
C ALA A 76 -8.75 -19.01 -28.40
N CYS A 77 -7.47 -18.67 -28.22
CA CYS A 77 -6.41 -19.67 -28.16
C CYS A 77 -6.70 -20.75 -27.11
N ARG A 78 -6.75 -22.01 -27.52
CA ARG A 78 -7.14 -23.15 -26.66
C ARG A 78 -6.22 -23.33 -25.44
N VAL A 79 -4.95 -22.94 -25.55
CA VAL A 79 -3.94 -23.13 -24.51
C VAL A 79 -4.06 -22.05 -23.44
N CYS A 80 -3.98 -20.78 -23.83
CA CYS A 80 -4.05 -19.65 -22.88
C CYS A 80 -5.49 -19.17 -22.61
N LYS A 81 -6.49 -19.74 -23.29
CA LYS A 81 -7.91 -19.35 -23.21
C LYS A 81 -8.13 -17.84 -23.44
N GLY A 82 -7.37 -17.25 -24.36
CA GLY A 82 -7.44 -15.82 -24.68
C GLY A 82 -6.60 -14.90 -23.80
N THR A 83 -5.93 -15.40 -22.76
CA THR A 83 -5.11 -14.55 -21.87
C THR A 83 -3.79 -14.10 -22.49
N GLY A 84 -3.32 -14.79 -23.54
CA GLY A 84 -2.00 -14.59 -24.13
C GLY A 84 -0.84 -15.00 -23.22
N LEU A 85 -1.11 -15.49 -22.01
CA LEU A 85 -0.07 -15.90 -21.06
C LEU A 85 0.12 -17.41 -21.10
N GLN A 86 1.35 -17.87 -20.97
CA GLN A 86 1.65 -19.27 -20.79
C GLN A 86 1.05 -19.73 -19.47
N PRO A 87 0.17 -20.75 -19.47
CA PRO A 87 -0.27 -21.37 -18.24
C PRO A 87 0.97 -21.93 -17.53
N HIS A 88 1.35 -21.34 -16.39
CA HIS A 88 2.43 -21.87 -15.56
C HIS A 88 1.92 -23.13 -14.84
N ASP A 89 2.62 -24.25 -15.01
CA ASP A 89 2.19 -25.59 -14.62
C ASP A 89 1.72 -25.69 -13.16
N HIS A 90 2.22 -24.85 -12.27
CA HIS A 90 1.85 -24.85 -10.86
C HIS A 90 0.34 -24.63 -10.58
N ALA A 91 -0.37 -23.92 -11.47
CA ALA A 91 -1.82 -23.74 -11.39
C ALA A 91 -2.62 -24.75 -12.24
N ILE A 92 -1.95 -25.44 -13.17
CA ILE A 92 -2.56 -26.50 -14.00
C ILE A 92 -2.53 -27.83 -13.24
N VAL A 93 -1.44 -28.12 -12.51
CA VAL A 93 -1.29 -29.35 -11.72
C VAL A 93 -2.42 -29.49 -10.71
N SER A 94 -2.81 -28.43 -9.99
CA SER A 94 -3.92 -28.48 -9.03
C SER A 94 -5.29 -28.67 -9.68
N ARG A 95 -5.47 -28.20 -10.93
CA ARG A 95 -6.69 -28.38 -11.71
C ARG A 95 -6.76 -29.76 -12.36
N LEU A 96 -5.63 -30.27 -12.84
CA LEU A 96 -5.49 -31.60 -13.41
C LEU A 96 -5.62 -32.66 -12.32
N SER A 97 -5.02 -32.46 -11.13
CA SER A 97 -5.21 -33.36 -10.00
C SER A 97 -6.67 -33.41 -9.58
N ALA A 98 -7.36 -32.26 -9.44
CA ALA A 98 -8.78 -32.25 -9.11
C ALA A 98 -9.69 -32.92 -10.16
N LEU A 99 -9.31 -32.87 -11.45
CA LEU A 99 -10.03 -33.57 -12.52
C LEU A 99 -9.74 -35.08 -12.54
N TRP A 100 -8.54 -35.50 -12.13
CA TRP A 100 -8.16 -36.90 -12.02
C TRP A 100 -8.69 -37.55 -10.74
N ASP A 101 -8.73 -36.81 -9.64
CA ASP A 101 -9.28 -37.24 -8.34
C ASP A 101 -10.83 -37.26 -8.33
N GLY A 102 -11.47 -36.69 -9.36
CA GLY A 102 -12.92 -36.62 -9.55
C GLY A 102 -13.47 -37.54 -10.65
N ALA A 103 -12.66 -38.44 -11.21
CA ALA A 103 -13.14 -39.49 -12.09
C ALA A 103 -13.58 -40.71 -11.27
N ALA A 104 -14.78 -40.63 -10.70
CA ALA A 104 -15.55 -41.75 -10.15
C ALA A 104 -16.98 -41.71 -10.71
#